data_AF-A0A9X8CXQ8-F1
#
_entry.id   AF-A0A9X8CXQ8-F1
#
_cell.length_a   1.000
_cell.length_b   1.000
_cell.length_c   1.000
_cell.angle_alpha   90.00
_cell.angle_beta   90.00
_cell.angle_gamma   90.00
#
_symmetry.space_group_name_H-M   'P 1'
#
loop_
_entity.id
_entity.type
_entity.pdbx_description
1 polymer ?
#
loop_
_entity_poly.entity_id
_entity_poly.type
_entity_poly.pdbx_seq_one_letter_code
_entity_poly.pdbx_strand_id
1 'polypeptide(L)'
;MLNFIKRYWAVIRRPSVHFSLGFLTIGGFIGGILFWGAFNTAMELTNTEKFCTGCHEMRDNVFAELKSTIHYTNRSGVRAVCSDCHVPHNWTDKMARKMQASKEVWGKIFGTIATPEKFQAKRLELAQHEWARLKANDSLECRNCHN
;
A
#
# COMPACT_ATOMS: atom_id res chain seq x y z
N MET A 1 -16.45 7.36 29.08
CA MET A 1 -15.45 7.75 28.04
C MET A 1 -14.39 8.72 28.57
N LEU A 2 -14.76 9.91 29.10
CA LEU A 2 -13.80 10.89 29.63
C LEU A 2 -12.89 10.36 30.75
N ASN A 3 -13.42 9.54 31.67
CA ASN A 3 -12.61 8.99 32.78
C ASN A 3 -11.53 8.00 32.29
N PHE A 4 -11.78 7.32 31.17
CA PHE A 4 -10.79 6.42 30.56
C PHE A 4 -9.64 7.25 29.96
N ILE A 5 -9.96 8.29 29.17
CA ILE A 5 -8.97 9.20 28.60
C ILE A 5 -8.13 9.87 29.69
N LYS A 6 -8.76 10.38 30.76
CA LYS A 6 -8.05 10.97 31.91
C LYS A 6 -7.10 9.97 32.58
N ARG A 7 -7.49 8.70 32.71
CA ARG A 7 -6.66 7.64 33.29
C ARG A 7 -5.42 7.34 32.44
N TYR A 8 -5.57 7.14 31.13
CA TYR A 8 -4.41 6.92 30.25
C TYR A 8 -3.49 8.15 30.18
N TRP A 9 -4.07 9.36 30.17
CA TRP A 9 -3.30 10.59 30.19
C TRP A 9 -2.49 10.77 31.48
N ALA A 10 -3.02 10.36 32.63
CA ALA A 10 -2.27 10.32 33.88
C ALA A 10 -1.14 9.25 33.85
N VAL A 11 -1.39 8.12 33.17
CA VAL A 11 -0.40 7.05 33.01
C VAL A 11 0.76 7.42 32.09
N ILE A 12 0.52 8.21 31.04
CA ILE A 12 1.55 8.63 30.07
C ILE A 12 2.42 9.76 30.64
N ARG A 13 1.83 10.69 31.41
CA ARG A 13 2.57 11.86 31.94
C ARG A 13 3.36 11.60 33.22
N ARG A 14 3.11 10.48 33.91
CA ARG A 14 3.85 10.15 35.14
C ARG A 14 5.27 9.69 34.79
N PRO A 15 6.31 10.20 35.46
CA PRO A 15 7.68 9.79 35.22
C PRO A 15 7.88 8.31 35.56
N SER A 16 8.77 7.66 34.82
CA SER A 16 9.17 6.27 35.08
C SER A 16 9.86 6.19 36.44
N VAL A 17 9.34 5.34 37.33
CA VAL A 17 9.93 5.04 38.64
C VAL A 17 10.85 3.82 38.62
N HIS A 18 10.77 2.97 37.58
CA HIS A 18 11.51 1.70 37.51
C HIS A 18 12.60 1.67 36.44
N PHE A 19 12.46 2.46 35.36
CA PHE A 19 13.45 2.53 34.28
C PHE A 19 14.22 3.83 34.35
N SER A 20 15.54 3.75 34.19
CA SER A 20 16.40 4.94 34.12
C SER A 20 16.09 5.76 32.87
N LEU A 21 16.34 7.08 32.94
CA LEU A 21 16.14 7.97 31.81
C LEU A 21 16.99 7.52 30.60
N GLY A 22 18.23 7.08 30.82
CA GLY A 22 19.12 6.57 29.77
C GLY A 22 18.59 5.29 29.11
N PHE A 23 18.00 4.38 29.89
CA PHE A 23 17.37 3.18 29.32
C PHE A 23 16.17 3.53 28.43
N LEU A 24 15.33 4.48 28.87
CA LEU A 24 14.18 4.91 28.09
C LEU A 24 14.56 5.64 26.81
N THR A 25 15.57 6.52 26.86
CA THR A 25 16.01 7.26 25.68
C THR A 25 16.71 6.36 24.67
N ILE A 26 17.64 5.52 25.11
CA ILE A 26 18.35 4.58 24.22
C ILE A 26 17.38 3.52 23.70
N GLY A 27 16.55 2.93 24.57
CA GLY A 27 15.55 1.95 24.19
C GLY A 27 14.52 2.52 23.22
N GLY A 28 14.05 3.75 23.45
CA GLY A 28 13.14 4.46 22.53
C GLY A 28 13.79 4.76 21.19
N PHE A 29 15.06 5.17 21.17
CA PHE A 29 15.81 5.43 19.93
C PHE A 29 16.03 4.16 19.11
N ILE A 30 16.49 3.08 19.73
CA ILE A 30 16.65 1.77 19.08
C ILE A 30 15.30 1.27 18.56
N GLY A 31 14.26 1.34 19.39
CA GLY A 31 12.90 0.99 19.00
C GLY A 31 12.40 1.81 17.80
N GLY A 32 12.70 3.11 17.77
CA GLY A 32 12.39 4.00 16.66
C GLY A 32 13.08 3.60 15.36
N ILE A 33 14.39 3.29 15.40
CA ILE A 33 15.14 2.81 14.23
C ILE A 33 14.56 1.49 13.71
N LEU A 34 14.32 0.53 14.61
CA LEU A 34 13.76 -0.77 14.24
C LEU A 34 12.37 -0.62 13.62
N PHE A 35 11.52 0.22 14.21
CA PHE A 35 10.20 0.51 13.67
C PHE A 35 10.27 1.17 12.29
N TRP A 36 11.11 2.20 12.14
CA TRP A 36 11.29 2.91 10.88
C TRP A 36 11.79 1.97 9.76
N GLY A 37 12.81 1.17 10.07
CA GLY A 37 13.35 0.17 9.15
C GLY A 37 12.30 -0.86 8.76
N ALA A 38 11.66 -1.50 9.74
CA ALA A 38 10.63 -2.51 9.51
C ALA A 38 9.44 -1.96 8.70
N PHE A 39 9.00 -0.74 9.01
CA PHE A 39 7.92 -0.09 8.28
C PHE A 39 8.28 0.12 6.81
N ASN A 40 9.43 0.73 6.51
CA ASN A 40 9.83 0.98 5.13
C ASN A 40 10.09 -0.34 4.36
N THR A 41 10.68 -1.35 5.01
CA THR A 41 10.84 -2.67 4.41
C THR A 41 9.48 -3.30 4.07
N ALA A 42 8.51 -3.28 4.98
CA ALA A 42 7.17 -3.81 4.70
C ALA A 42 6.49 -3.04 3.56
N MET A 43 6.68 -1.73 3.52
CA MET A 43 6.14 -0.87 2.46
C MET A 43 6.72 -1.19 1.10
N GLU A 44 8.01 -1.53 1.02
CA GLU A 44 8.65 -1.94 -0.22
C GLU A 44 8.27 -3.36 -0.63
N LEU A 45 8.19 -4.29 0.33
CA LEU A 45 7.69 -5.66 0.08
C LEU A 45 6.29 -5.64 -0.53
N THR A 46 5.41 -4.77 -0.04
CA THR A 46 4.05 -4.60 -0.55
C THR A 46 3.96 -3.85 -1.89
N ASN A 47 5.07 -3.36 -2.44
CA ASN A 47 5.17 -2.83 -3.81
C ASN A 47 5.67 -3.87 -4.82
N THR A 48 6.10 -5.04 -4.36
CA THR A 48 6.63 -6.08 -5.26
C THR A 48 5.50 -6.73 -6.05
N GLU A 49 5.79 -7.12 -7.29
CA GLU A 49 4.85 -7.88 -8.12
C GLU A 49 4.44 -9.21 -7.45
N LYS A 50 5.36 -9.85 -6.72
CA LYS A 50 5.07 -11.08 -5.96
C LYS A 50 3.99 -10.87 -4.91
N PHE A 51 3.97 -9.71 -4.24
CA PHE A 51 2.92 -9.37 -3.29
C PHE A 51 1.59 -9.14 -4.01
N CYS A 52 1.58 -8.32 -5.07
CA CYS A 52 0.37 -8.02 -5.83
C CYS A 52 -0.28 -9.28 -6.43
N THR A 53 0.53 -10.16 -7.02
CA THR A 53 0.09 -11.44 -7.61
C THR A 53 -0.07 -12.57 -6.59
N GLY A 54 0.17 -12.30 -5.30
CA GLY A 54 -0.15 -13.24 -4.23
C GLY A 54 -1.65 -13.44 -4.04
N CYS A 55 -2.46 -12.46 -4.48
CA CYS A 55 -3.91 -12.58 -4.54
C CYS A 55 -4.33 -13.15 -5.90
N HIS A 56 -5.18 -14.19 -5.89
CA HIS A 56 -5.66 -14.82 -7.12
C HIS A 56 -6.47 -13.86 -7.99
N GLU A 57 -7.18 -12.90 -7.37
CA GLU A 57 -7.94 -11.87 -8.07
C GLU A 57 -7.07 -11.01 -8.99
N MET A 58 -5.83 -10.72 -8.57
CA MET A 58 -4.88 -9.96 -9.39
C MET A 58 -4.13 -10.88 -10.36
N ARG A 59 -3.71 -12.06 -9.87
CA ARG A 59 -2.90 -13.03 -10.63
C ARG A 59 -3.60 -13.59 -11.87
N ASP A 60 -4.87 -13.99 -11.71
CA ASP A 60 -5.61 -14.70 -12.76
C ASP A 60 -6.33 -13.75 -13.72
N ASN A 61 -6.52 -12.49 -13.33
CA ASN A 61 -7.18 -11.47 -14.15
C ASN A 61 -6.15 -10.46 -14.71
N VAL A 62 -6.00 -9.31 -14.04
CA VAL A 62 -5.23 -8.17 -14.55
C VAL A 62 -3.76 -8.47 -14.84
N PHE A 63 -3.12 -9.36 -14.07
CA PHE A 63 -1.74 -9.76 -14.35
C PHE A 63 -1.63 -10.63 -15.61
N ALA A 64 -2.60 -11.51 -15.87
CA ALA A 64 -2.64 -12.28 -17.10
C ALA A 64 -2.84 -11.38 -18.33
N GLU A 65 -3.67 -10.34 -18.19
CA GLU A 65 -3.89 -9.33 -19.22
C GLU A 65 -2.65 -8.46 -19.46
N LEU A 66 -1.94 -8.06 -18.40
CA LEU A 66 -0.72 -7.25 -18.50
C LEU A 66 0.33 -7.93 -19.39
N LYS A 67 0.44 -9.25 -19.34
CA LYS A 67 1.45 -10.03 -20.08
C LYS A 67 1.39 -9.87 -21.60
N SER A 68 0.21 -9.54 -22.15
CA SER A 68 0.05 -9.32 -23.59
C SER A 68 0.36 -7.87 -24.02
N THR A 69 0.69 -7.00 -23.08
CA THR A 69 0.91 -5.55 -23.32
C THR A 69 2.39 -5.19 -23.45
N ILE A 70 2.64 -4.00 -24.01
CA ILE A 70 3.99 -3.42 -24.12
C ILE A 70 4.65 -3.15 -22.75
N HIS A 71 3.85 -2.99 -21.69
CA HIS A 71 4.39 -2.78 -20.35
C HIS A 71 5.02 -4.04 -19.75
N TYR A 72 4.66 -5.23 -20.25
CA TYR A 72 5.27 -6.49 -19.84
C TYR A 72 6.38 -6.96 -20.79
N THR A 73 6.15 -6.88 -22.11
CA THR A 73 7.14 -7.27 -23.12
C THR A 73 7.38 -6.13 -24.10
N ASN A 74 8.56 -5.53 -24.02
CA ASN A 74 8.99 -4.43 -24.89
C ASN A 74 10.41 -4.63 -25.41
N ARG A 75 10.78 -3.77 -26.36
CA ARG A 75 12.06 -3.80 -27.06
C ARG A 75 13.23 -3.31 -26.20
N SER A 76 12.98 -2.54 -25.14
CA SER A 76 14.03 -2.03 -24.24
C SER A 76 14.43 -3.01 -23.16
N GLY A 77 13.63 -4.05 -22.89
CA GLY A 77 13.86 -5.04 -21.84
C GLY A 77 13.55 -4.54 -20.43
N VAL A 78 13.12 -3.28 -20.27
CA VAL A 78 12.69 -2.70 -18.98
C VAL A 78 11.18 -2.84 -18.88
N ARG A 79 10.71 -3.71 -17.99
CA ARG A 79 9.26 -3.92 -17.78
C ARG A 79 8.75 -3.07 -16.63
N ALA A 80 7.54 -2.56 -16.77
CA ALA A 80 6.83 -1.97 -15.64
C ALA A 80 6.25 -3.11 -14.78
N VAL A 81 6.35 -2.96 -13.46
CA VAL A 81 5.66 -3.83 -12.50
C VAL A 81 4.40 -3.14 -11.98
N CYS A 82 3.59 -3.86 -11.21
CA CYS A 82 2.30 -3.38 -10.72
C CYS A 82 2.39 -2.00 -10.02
N SER A 83 3.43 -1.80 -9.20
CA SER A 83 3.62 -0.57 -8.43
C SER A 83 3.99 0.62 -9.29
N ASP A 84 4.68 0.45 -10.42
CA ASP A 84 5.06 1.55 -11.31
C ASP A 84 3.84 2.28 -11.87
N CYS A 85 2.70 1.58 -12.05
CA CYS A 85 1.46 2.16 -12.54
C CYS A 85 0.41 2.45 -11.45
N HIS A 86 0.43 1.71 -10.33
CA HIS A 86 -0.61 1.82 -9.28
C HIS A 86 -0.16 2.52 -8.00
N VAL A 87 1.13 2.79 -7.82
CA VAL A 87 1.69 3.36 -6.59
C VAL A 87 2.62 4.53 -6.91
N PRO A 88 2.27 5.77 -6.54
CA PRO A 88 3.15 6.93 -6.71
C PRO A 88 4.52 6.74 -6.04
N HIS A 89 5.56 7.31 -6.64
CA HIS A 89 6.92 7.22 -6.10
C HIS A 89 7.17 8.16 -4.92
N ASN A 90 6.59 9.36 -4.95
CA ASN A 90 6.69 10.34 -3.87
C ASN A 90 6.04 9.82 -2.59
N TRP A 91 6.70 10.02 -1.45
CA TRP A 91 6.31 9.40 -0.18
C TRP A 91 4.88 9.73 0.24
N THR A 92 4.49 11.01 0.18
CA THR A 92 3.14 11.46 0.61
C THR A 92 2.05 10.81 -0.24
N ASP A 93 2.21 10.83 -1.56
CA ASP A 93 1.24 10.25 -2.50
C ASP A 93 1.20 8.73 -2.39
N LYS A 94 2.37 8.09 -2.20
CA LYS A 94 2.50 6.66 -1.90
C LYS A 94 1.70 6.27 -0.67
N MET A 95 1.83 7.05 0.43
CA MET A 95 1.10 6.77 1.67
C MET A 95 -0.40 6.93 1.46
N ALA A 96 -0.83 8.02 0.81
CA ALA A 96 -2.24 8.26 0.52
C ALA A 96 -2.84 7.12 -0.31
N ARG A 97 -2.14 6.65 -1.35
CA ARG A 97 -2.61 5.53 -2.18
C ARG A 97 -2.68 4.22 -1.42
N LYS A 98 -1.70 3.91 -0.57
CA LYS A 98 -1.70 2.70 0.27
C LYS A 98 -2.79 2.73 1.35
N MET A 99 -3.11 3.90 1.90
CA MET A 99 -4.28 4.07 2.76
C MET A 99 -5.58 3.80 1.98
N GLN A 100 -5.72 4.29 0.75
CA GLN A 100 -6.88 3.96 -0.10
C GLN A 100 -6.94 2.47 -0.46
N ALA A 101 -5.78 1.86 -0.78
CA ALA A 101 -5.66 0.44 -1.13
C ALA A 101 -6.10 -0.49 -0.01
N SER A 102 -6.02 -0.05 1.26
CA SER A 102 -6.50 -0.85 2.39
C SER A 102 -7.98 -1.26 2.27
N LYS A 103 -8.78 -0.52 1.47
CA LYS A 103 -10.16 -0.89 1.13
C LYS A 103 -10.25 -2.16 0.27
N GLU A 104 -9.26 -2.43 -0.56
CA GLU A 104 -9.19 -3.63 -1.40
C GLU A 104 -9.06 -4.90 -0.54
N VAL A 105 -8.43 -4.79 0.65
CA VAL A 105 -8.37 -5.88 1.64
C VAL A 105 -9.76 -6.24 2.17
N TRP A 106 -10.65 -5.27 2.36
CA TRP A 106 -12.04 -5.54 2.71
C TRP A 106 -12.77 -6.25 1.57
N GLY A 107 -12.53 -5.84 0.32
CA GLY A 107 -13.03 -6.54 -0.86
C GLY A 107 -12.58 -8.01 -0.92
N LYS A 108 -11.32 -8.28 -0.54
CA LYS A 108 -10.78 -9.64 -0.40
C LYS A 108 -11.50 -10.42 0.71
N ILE A 109 -11.63 -9.84 1.91
CA ILE A 109 -12.26 -10.48 3.06
C ILE A 109 -13.72 -10.84 2.77
N PHE A 110 -14.46 -9.96 2.10
CA PHE A 110 -15.86 -10.20 1.73
C PHE A 110 -16.04 -10.93 0.39
N GLY A 111 -14.94 -11.21 -0.34
CA GLY A 111 -14.97 -11.94 -1.60
C GLY A 111 -15.78 -11.26 -2.71
N THR A 112 -15.72 -9.92 -2.79
CA THR A 112 -16.53 -9.12 -3.74
C THR A 112 -16.17 -9.40 -5.19
N ILE A 113 -14.94 -9.83 -5.46
CA ILE A 113 -14.42 -10.20 -6.80
C ILE A 113 -13.66 -11.55 -6.77
N ALA A 114 -14.05 -12.46 -5.88
CA ALA A 114 -13.31 -13.70 -5.64
C ALA A 114 -13.36 -14.73 -6.79
N THR A 115 -14.21 -14.56 -7.80
CA THR A 115 -14.27 -15.43 -8.98
C THR A 115 -14.16 -14.59 -10.26
N PRO A 116 -13.76 -15.19 -11.40
CA PRO A 116 -13.71 -14.49 -12.68
C PRO A 116 -15.05 -13.82 -13.02
N GLU A 117 -16.17 -14.48 -12.79
CA GLU A 117 -17.51 -13.94 -13.10
C GLU A 117 -17.83 -12.72 -12.24
N LYS A 118 -17.50 -12.76 -10.94
CA LYS A 118 -17.67 -11.61 -10.03
C LYS A 118 -16.76 -10.45 -10.42
N PHE A 119 -15.52 -10.75 -10.79
CA PHE A 119 -14.60 -9.73 -11.28
C PHE A 119 -15.12 -9.09 -12.58
N GLN A 120 -15.58 -9.89 -13.54
CA GLN A 120 -16.15 -9.38 -14.79
C GLN A 120 -17.40 -8.53 -14.55
N ALA A 121 -18.29 -8.94 -13.63
CA ALA A 121 -19.47 -8.17 -13.26
C ALA A 121 -19.14 -6.78 -12.69
N LYS A 122 -17.98 -6.63 -12.03
CA LYS A 122 -17.50 -5.37 -11.47
C LYS A 122 -16.41 -4.68 -12.30
N ARG A 123 -16.01 -5.26 -13.43
CA ARG A 123 -14.82 -4.82 -14.18
C ARG A 123 -14.89 -3.36 -14.58
N LEU A 124 -16.03 -2.93 -15.14
CA LEU A 124 -16.21 -1.56 -15.57
C LEU A 124 -16.21 -0.58 -14.40
N GLU A 125 -16.89 -0.92 -13.30
CA GLU A 125 -16.91 -0.12 -12.06
C GLU A 125 -15.48 0.08 -11.52
N LEU A 126 -14.71 -1.00 -11.41
CA LEU A 126 -13.32 -0.96 -10.95
C LEU A 126 -12.44 -0.15 -11.90
N ALA A 127 -12.57 -0.34 -13.21
CA ALA A 127 -11.82 0.42 -14.20
C ALA A 127 -12.13 1.92 -14.13
N GLN A 128 -13.40 2.29 -13.94
CA GLN A 128 -13.81 3.69 -13.78
C GLN A 128 -13.18 4.35 -12.55
N HIS A 129 -13.05 3.63 -11.43
CA HIS A 129 -12.34 4.13 -10.26
C HIS A 129 -10.87 4.44 -10.57
N GLU A 130 -10.19 3.52 -11.26
CA GLU A 130 -8.78 3.71 -11.64
C GLU A 130 -8.61 4.84 -12.65
N TRP A 131 -9.49 4.94 -13.66
CA TRP A 131 -9.48 6.03 -14.63
C TRP A 131 -9.76 7.39 -13.99
N ALA A 132 -10.73 7.45 -13.06
CA ALA A 132 -11.02 8.67 -12.32
C ALA A 132 -9.81 9.12 -11.49
N ARG A 133 -9.10 8.17 -10.85
CA ARG A 133 -7.87 8.48 -10.11
C ARG A 133 -6.78 9.01 -11.05
N LEU A 134 -6.46 8.29 -12.12
CA LEU A 134 -5.41 8.69 -13.08
C LEU A 134 -5.74 10.04 -13.73
N LYS A 135 -7.02 10.34 -13.97
CA LYS A 135 -7.42 11.66 -14.46
C LYS A 135 -7.25 12.75 -13.40
N ALA A 136 -7.59 12.46 -12.14
CA ALA A 136 -7.52 13.44 -11.05
C ALA A 136 -6.09 13.83 -10.67
N ASN A 137 -5.12 12.94 -10.87
CA ASN A 137 -3.70 13.20 -10.59
C ASN A 137 -2.85 13.36 -11.86
N ASP A 138 -3.47 13.60 -13.02
CA ASP A 138 -2.78 13.78 -14.30
C ASP A 138 -1.81 12.64 -14.66
N SER A 139 -2.21 11.40 -14.34
CA SER A 139 -1.45 10.17 -14.60
C SER A 139 -0.03 10.21 -14.03
N LEU A 140 0.11 10.78 -12.83
CA LEU A 140 1.38 10.96 -12.10
C LEU A 140 2.26 9.71 -12.13
N GLU A 141 1.67 8.53 -11.92
CA GLU A 141 2.39 7.24 -11.91
C GLU A 141 2.97 6.92 -13.29
N CYS A 142 2.19 7.13 -14.36
CA CYS A 142 2.60 6.88 -15.73
C CYS A 142 3.69 7.86 -16.20
N ARG A 143 3.63 9.12 -15.74
CA ARG A 143 4.59 10.16 -16.12
C ARG A 143 6.03 9.92 -15.65
N ASN A 144 6.26 8.93 -14.78
CA ASN A 144 7.61 8.49 -14.45
C ASN A 144 8.33 7.84 -15.64
N CYS A 145 7.58 7.35 -16.63
CA CYS A 145 8.13 6.71 -17.83
C CYS A 145 7.60 7.30 -19.15
N HIS A 146 6.61 8.19 -19.09
CA HIS A 146 5.95 8.82 -20.24
C HIS A 146 6.01 10.34 -20.12
N ASN A 147 6.24 11.05 -21.23
CA ASN A 147 6.25 12.52 -21.27
C ASN A 147 5.00 13.06 -21.98
#